data_AF-A0A3M2ARY6-F1
#
_entry.id   AF-A0A3M2ARY6-F1
#
_cell.length_a   1.000
_cell.length_b   1.000
_cell.length_c   1.000
_cell.angle_alpha   90.00
_cell.angle_beta   90.00
_cell.angle_gamma   90.00
#
_symmetry.space_group_name_H-M   'P 1'
#
loop_
_entity.id
_entity.type
_entity.pdbx_description
1 polymer ?
#
loop_
_entity_poly.entity_id
_entity_poly.type
_entity_poly.pdbx_seq_one_letter_code
_entity_poly.pdbx_strand_id
1 'polypeptide(L)'
;MSLEEPTMIRTAILFLALAAPLAAQDAPHNATNGIDCFSCHVMHNAPGAHYTNTQGAINLCMSCHNPLGVLPVSTHSPGGNDIACTQCHNPHTQEQTATYGSTFSFLIRTVIDTPNSGKLPVKLMGPTGPNSFADGDTTYDGVCEVCHTATAHHRNNPSGDHLHNAGADCTQCHPHEDGFQPTGGDCLACHNQPQPPGQGYRRQVVENNGDGNGDFVKPVHHVDDGSGNEAVTAGDCTTCHDQSNHQSNPDPEVLLNDVDGGPSIRFDGSHDSLTPFCLACHDADHAGGNAQPFTTPGTPPDIEQHWSNPSRHSVEALGAKCWTCHQNAHGSDNPHFAVALEESLCLGCHSGVVGSVNIGNELAKTYNHPVQLYSGTHTTGEDPLTMPRHVECEDCHNPHAANTLLTAPAPATPGGLLGVNGVDTNGAVVAEAANGYEVCYKCHAATNLGNPALPRVEVRTDVSVEFDPATSGGYHPIEAAGANSSVPSLINGWTTSSVMRCEDCHAGDSGVKGPHGSNNPWILKKTYVTADNTAESAANYALCYECHSRASILGNNSFKKHSLHISGEKAPCSVCHDGHASSGNHLINFRTDVVSPNSQGKLEFIDDGNGMHGTCNLRCHGKDHRGKSY
;
A
#
# COMPACT_ATOMS: atom_id res chain seq x y z
N MET A 1 -30.40 72.72 -30.25
CA MET A 1 -31.19 73.79 -30.89
C MET A 1 -32.44 73.14 -31.44
N SER A 2 -33.62 73.50 -30.89
CA SER A 2 -35.00 73.10 -31.29
C SER A 2 -35.35 71.60 -31.19
N LEU A 3 -36.16 71.10 -30.25
CA LEU A 3 -37.58 71.36 -29.89
C LEU A 3 -38.59 70.47 -30.64
N GLU A 4 -39.38 69.73 -29.83
CA GLU A 4 -40.84 69.50 -29.90
C GLU A 4 -41.44 68.28 -30.67
N GLU A 5 -42.11 67.41 -29.89
CA GLU A 5 -43.30 66.60 -30.25
C GLU A 5 -44.56 67.52 -30.39
N PRO A 6 -45.87 67.08 -30.37
CA PRO A 6 -46.55 65.77 -30.48
C PRO A 6 -47.85 65.78 -31.36
N THR A 7 -48.61 64.67 -31.46
CA THR A 7 -50.06 64.55 -31.06
C THR A 7 -50.88 63.43 -31.75
N MET A 8 -51.45 62.58 -30.88
CA MET A 8 -52.81 62.00 -30.80
C MET A 8 -53.53 61.27 -31.97
N ILE A 9 -53.65 59.95 -31.80
CA ILE A 9 -54.89 59.15 -31.55
C ILE A 9 -56.18 59.52 -32.33
N ARG A 10 -56.69 58.57 -33.14
CA ARG A 10 -58.14 58.22 -33.23
C ARG A 10 -58.36 56.73 -33.59
N THR A 11 -59.30 56.14 -32.87
CA THR A 11 -59.71 54.72 -32.77
C THR A 11 -60.89 54.40 -33.68
N ALA A 12 -60.96 53.18 -34.30
CA ALA A 12 -62.18 52.36 -34.52
C ALA A 12 -61.95 51.09 -35.41
N ILE A 13 -61.78 49.89 -34.81
CA ILE A 13 -62.74 48.74 -34.72
C ILE A 13 -63.71 48.57 -35.94
N LEU A 14 -63.93 47.45 -36.67
CA LEU A 14 -63.76 45.98 -36.50
C LEU A 14 -64.11 45.21 -37.82
N PHE A 15 -63.78 43.89 -37.84
CA PHE A 15 -64.22 42.75 -38.71
C PHE A 15 -63.40 42.48 -39.99
N LEU A 16 -62.97 41.26 -40.36
CA LEU A 16 -62.80 39.94 -39.72
C LEU A 16 -62.15 39.02 -40.77
N ALA A 17 -61.38 38.03 -40.33
CA ALA A 17 -61.09 36.75 -40.99
C ALA A 17 -60.17 36.71 -42.23
N LEU A 18 -58.89 36.43 -41.98
CA LEU A 18 -58.18 35.35 -42.66
C LEU A 18 -57.23 34.68 -41.66
N ALA A 19 -57.52 33.44 -41.32
CA ALA A 19 -56.63 32.56 -40.57
C ALA A 19 -55.42 32.19 -41.43
N ALA A 20 -54.23 32.37 -40.88
CA ALA A 20 -52.99 31.70 -41.27
C ALA A 20 -52.25 31.32 -39.98
N PRO A 21 -51.64 30.14 -39.91
CA PRO A 21 -51.55 29.36 -38.68
C PRO A 21 -50.49 29.91 -37.72
N LEU A 22 -50.80 29.84 -36.42
CA LEU A 22 -49.77 29.74 -35.37
C LEU A 22 -48.81 28.61 -35.78
N ALA A 23 -47.52 28.92 -35.94
CA ALA A 23 -46.51 27.89 -36.17
C ALA A 23 -46.58 26.82 -35.08
N ALA A 24 -46.62 25.58 -35.55
CA ALA A 24 -47.37 24.48 -34.98
C ALA A 24 -46.71 23.86 -33.75
N GLN A 25 -47.53 23.47 -32.79
CA GLN A 25 -47.19 22.40 -31.86
C GLN A 25 -47.50 21.08 -32.55
N ASP A 26 -46.46 20.37 -32.96
CA ASP A 26 -46.60 19.04 -33.52
C ASP A 26 -46.54 17.98 -32.41
N ALA A 27 -47.24 16.86 -32.62
CA ALA A 27 -47.11 15.72 -31.73
C ALA A 27 -45.62 15.28 -31.68
N PRO A 28 -45.06 14.95 -30.50
CA PRO A 28 -45.72 14.78 -29.21
C PRO A 28 -45.85 16.06 -28.36
N HIS A 29 -45.24 17.19 -28.73
CA HIS A 29 -45.30 18.44 -27.96
C HIS A 29 -46.50 19.30 -28.35
N ASN A 30 -47.71 18.80 -28.11
CA ASN A 30 -48.94 19.52 -28.41
C ASN A 30 -49.99 19.42 -27.31
N ALA A 31 -51.07 20.17 -27.50
CA ALA A 31 -52.18 20.26 -26.55
C ALA A 31 -52.80 18.91 -26.17
N THR A 32 -52.70 17.87 -27.00
CA THR A 32 -53.21 16.52 -26.68
C THR A 32 -52.43 15.91 -25.50
N ASN A 33 -51.16 16.26 -25.36
CA ASN A 33 -50.29 15.84 -24.26
C ASN A 33 -50.17 16.91 -23.16
N GLY A 34 -51.05 17.92 -23.16
CA GLY A 34 -51.07 18.99 -22.16
C GLY A 34 -49.89 19.96 -22.26
N ILE A 35 -49.19 19.97 -23.40
CA ILE A 35 -48.03 20.83 -23.65
C ILE A 35 -48.48 21.98 -24.54
N ASP A 36 -48.19 23.20 -24.11
CA ASP A 36 -48.47 24.42 -24.85
C ASP A 36 -47.22 25.30 -25.03
N CYS A 37 -47.37 26.48 -25.66
CA CYS A 37 -46.24 27.37 -25.89
C CYS A 37 -45.57 27.82 -24.59
N PHE A 38 -46.35 27.96 -23.52
CA PHE A 38 -45.88 28.44 -22.22
C PHE A 38 -45.19 27.34 -21.40
N SER A 39 -45.37 26.09 -21.80
CA SER A 39 -44.66 24.94 -21.25
C SER A 39 -43.16 25.02 -21.52
N CYS A 40 -42.74 25.69 -22.59
CA CYS A 40 -41.33 25.90 -22.93
C CYS A 40 -40.91 27.37 -22.96
N HIS A 41 -41.81 28.29 -23.29
CA HIS A 41 -41.50 29.71 -23.46
C HIS A 41 -42.11 30.60 -22.38
N VAL A 42 -41.44 31.71 -22.10
CA VAL A 42 -41.97 32.79 -21.24
C VAL A 42 -41.78 34.13 -21.93
N MET A 43 -42.84 34.93 -21.98
CA MET A 43 -42.90 36.15 -22.80
C MET A 43 -42.10 37.32 -22.21
N HIS A 44 -41.84 37.31 -20.91
CA HIS A 44 -41.08 38.36 -20.22
C HIS A 44 -40.07 37.74 -19.26
N ASN A 45 -38.88 38.35 -19.18
CA ASN A 45 -37.79 37.95 -18.28
C ASN A 45 -37.40 36.47 -18.45
N ALA A 46 -37.33 36.00 -19.69
CA ALA A 46 -36.92 34.63 -19.98
C ALA A 46 -35.50 34.37 -19.49
N PRO A 47 -35.28 33.34 -18.66
CA PRO A 47 -33.95 33.01 -18.20
C PRO A 47 -33.08 32.44 -19.32
N GLY A 48 -33.68 31.77 -20.32
CA GLY A 48 -32.97 31.19 -21.47
C GLY A 48 -33.04 31.99 -22.76
N ALA A 49 -32.15 31.65 -23.70
CA ALA A 49 -32.16 32.19 -25.06
C ALA A 49 -33.46 31.82 -25.79
N HIS A 50 -33.86 32.62 -26.79
CA HIS A 50 -35.10 32.40 -27.58
C HIS A 50 -36.38 32.32 -26.72
N TYR A 51 -36.42 33.08 -25.64
CA TYR A 51 -37.58 33.20 -24.74
C TYR A 51 -37.93 31.90 -23.99
N THR A 52 -36.97 31.01 -23.75
CA THR A 52 -37.24 29.76 -23.01
C THR A 52 -37.31 29.99 -21.51
N ASN A 53 -38.16 29.22 -20.83
CA ASN A 53 -38.37 29.30 -19.37
C ASN A 53 -37.21 28.69 -18.55
N THR A 54 -36.26 28.03 -19.21
CA THR A 54 -35.08 27.39 -18.61
C THR A 54 -33.82 27.81 -19.39
N GLN A 55 -32.72 28.06 -18.68
CA GLN A 55 -31.42 28.38 -19.27
C GLN A 55 -30.76 27.11 -19.83
N GLY A 56 -30.44 27.14 -21.13
CA GLY A 56 -29.81 26.03 -21.85
C GLY A 56 -30.82 25.03 -22.44
N ALA A 57 -30.59 24.59 -23.68
CA ALA A 57 -31.50 23.71 -24.41
C ALA A 57 -31.62 22.32 -23.76
N ILE A 58 -30.50 21.74 -23.33
CA ILE A 58 -30.47 20.44 -22.64
C ILE A 58 -31.30 20.52 -21.36
N ASN A 59 -31.05 21.51 -20.50
CA ASN A 59 -31.79 21.70 -19.25
C ASN A 59 -33.30 21.89 -19.46
N LEU A 60 -33.68 22.63 -20.52
CA LEU A 60 -35.10 22.81 -20.86
C LEU A 60 -35.77 21.46 -21.17
N CYS A 61 -35.15 20.62 -21.99
CA CYS A 61 -35.67 19.30 -22.32
C CYS A 61 -35.70 18.39 -21.08
N MET A 62 -34.60 18.34 -20.33
CA MET A 62 -34.43 17.50 -19.13
C MET A 62 -35.36 17.88 -17.97
N SER A 63 -35.97 19.08 -17.99
CA SER A 63 -37.01 19.45 -17.03
C SER A 63 -38.20 18.49 -17.04
N CYS A 64 -38.44 17.79 -18.16
CA CYS A 64 -39.48 16.77 -18.32
C CYS A 64 -38.92 15.40 -18.73
N HIS A 65 -37.79 15.36 -19.44
CA HIS A 65 -37.16 14.16 -20.00
C HIS A 65 -36.05 13.58 -19.10
N ASN A 66 -36.31 13.48 -17.80
CA ASN A 66 -35.38 12.92 -16.82
C ASN A 66 -35.83 11.53 -16.34
N PRO A 67 -35.00 10.79 -15.58
CA PRO A 67 -35.34 9.45 -15.10
C PRO A 67 -36.63 9.35 -14.27
N LEU A 68 -37.09 10.45 -13.67
CA LEU A 68 -38.34 10.52 -12.89
C LEU A 68 -39.48 11.19 -13.67
N GLY A 69 -39.25 11.53 -14.94
CA GLY A 69 -40.12 12.34 -15.80
C GLY A 69 -40.98 11.51 -16.76
N VAL A 70 -41.44 12.15 -17.85
CA VAL A 70 -42.44 11.57 -18.77
C VAL A 70 -41.86 10.59 -19.78
N LEU A 71 -40.55 10.65 -20.07
CA LEU A 71 -39.77 9.69 -20.84
C LEU A 71 -38.27 9.84 -20.45
N PRO A 72 -37.62 8.81 -19.86
CA PRO A 72 -36.19 8.83 -19.55
C PRO A 72 -35.33 8.88 -20.82
N VAL A 73 -34.38 9.81 -20.85
CA VAL A 73 -33.42 9.99 -21.95
C VAL A 73 -32.14 10.60 -21.37
N SER A 74 -31.00 10.31 -22.00
CA SER A 74 -29.72 10.96 -21.71
C SER A 74 -29.12 11.58 -22.97
N THR A 75 -28.23 12.56 -22.82
CA THR A 75 -27.49 13.16 -23.93
C THR A 75 -26.47 12.17 -24.49
N HIS A 76 -26.29 12.19 -25.81
CA HIS A 76 -25.19 11.46 -26.44
C HIS A 76 -23.91 12.29 -26.36
N SER A 77 -22.86 11.76 -25.74
CA SER A 77 -21.66 12.53 -25.36
C SER A 77 -20.34 11.90 -25.86
N PRO A 78 -20.14 11.77 -27.19
CA PRO A 78 -18.91 11.20 -27.73
C PRO A 78 -17.68 12.03 -27.34
N GLY A 79 -16.70 11.41 -26.67
CA GLY A 79 -15.47 12.07 -26.22
C GLY A 79 -15.72 13.19 -25.19
N GLY A 80 -16.78 13.06 -24.37
CA GLY A 80 -17.10 13.99 -23.29
C GLY A 80 -17.79 15.28 -23.71
N ASN A 81 -18.18 15.43 -24.98
CA ASN A 81 -18.90 16.61 -25.47
C ASN A 81 -20.36 16.27 -25.77
N ASP A 82 -21.29 16.87 -25.02
CA ASP A 82 -22.72 16.64 -25.19
C ASP A 82 -23.25 17.15 -26.54
N ILE A 83 -23.97 16.30 -27.25
CA ILE A 83 -24.75 16.69 -28.41
C ILE A 83 -26.09 17.27 -27.92
N ALA A 84 -26.39 18.50 -28.32
CA ALA A 84 -27.65 19.15 -27.97
C ALA A 84 -28.84 18.41 -28.60
N CYS A 85 -29.92 18.19 -27.83
CA CYS A 85 -31.12 17.50 -28.32
C CYS A 85 -31.70 18.16 -29.59
N THR A 86 -31.58 19.49 -29.69
CA THR A 86 -32.08 20.29 -30.82
C THR A 86 -31.29 20.10 -32.13
N GLN A 87 -30.14 19.43 -32.06
CA GLN A 87 -29.35 19.06 -33.22
C GLN A 87 -30.04 17.97 -34.04
N CYS A 88 -30.68 17.02 -33.36
CA CYS A 88 -31.48 15.97 -33.99
C CYS A 88 -32.97 16.35 -34.02
N HIS A 89 -33.51 16.91 -32.94
CA HIS A 89 -34.93 17.20 -32.81
C HIS A 89 -35.27 18.67 -33.13
N ASN A 90 -36.33 18.88 -33.91
CA ASN A 90 -36.98 20.16 -34.07
C ASN A 90 -38.24 20.21 -33.17
N PRO A 91 -38.22 20.98 -32.06
CA PRO A 91 -39.34 20.99 -31.12
C PRO A 91 -40.64 21.58 -31.69
N HIS A 92 -40.58 22.26 -32.84
CA HIS A 92 -41.73 22.91 -33.46
C HIS A 92 -42.30 22.17 -34.66
N THR A 93 -41.62 21.16 -35.22
CA THR A 93 -42.05 20.58 -36.50
C THR A 93 -41.60 19.13 -36.69
N GLN A 94 -42.53 18.27 -37.09
CA GLN A 94 -42.28 16.91 -37.57
C GLN A 94 -41.75 16.92 -39.01
N GLU A 95 -40.52 17.37 -39.22
CA GLU A 95 -39.97 17.57 -40.57
C GLU A 95 -39.97 16.27 -41.42
N GLN A 96 -39.59 15.15 -40.81
CA GLN A 96 -39.56 13.83 -41.44
C GLN A 96 -40.96 13.34 -41.85
N THR A 97 -41.99 13.58 -41.02
CA THR A 97 -43.38 13.28 -41.36
C THR A 97 -43.88 14.16 -42.51
N ALA A 98 -43.59 15.46 -42.46
CA ALA A 98 -44.03 16.40 -43.48
C ALA A 98 -43.37 16.14 -44.85
N THR A 99 -42.11 15.69 -44.86
CA THR A 99 -41.31 15.53 -46.09
C THR A 99 -41.37 14.12 -46.65
N TYR A 100 -41.29 13.10 -45.79
CA TYR A 100 -41.16 11.70 -46.20
C TYR A 100 -42.32 10.82 -45.75
N GLY A 101 -43.26 11.35 -44.95
CA GLY A 101 -44.39 10.57 -44.44
C GLY A 101 -44.04 9.59 -43.31
N SER A 102 -42.90 9.78 -42.63
CA SER A 102 -42.52 8.93 -41.49
C SER A 102 -43.49 9.08 -40.32
N THR A 103 -43.82 7.95 -39.69
CA THR A 103 -44.62 7.88 -38.46
C THR A 103 -43.80 7.49 -37.23
N PHE A 104 -42.49 7.30 -37.38
CA PHE A 104 -41.58 6.80 -36.32
C PHE A 104 -40.62 7.87 -35.81
N SER A 105 -40.27 8.85 -36.63
CA SER A 105 -39.14 9.75 -36.43
C SER A 105 -39.33 10.85 -35.37
N PHE A 106 -40.50 10.97 -34.73
CA PHE A 106 -40.87 12.00 -33.74
C PHE A 106 -39.93 13.21 -33.61
N LEU A 107 -40.23 14.28 -34.34
CA LEU A 107 -39.49 15.56 -34.36
C LEU A 107 -38.05 15.52 -34.89
N ILE A 108 -37.53 14.38 -35.36
CA ILE A 108 -36.21 14.36 -36.01
C ILE A 108 -36.20 15.26 -37.25
N ARG A 109 -35.12 16.01 -37.43
CA ARG A 109 -34.89 16.90 -38.58
C ARG A 109 -34.64 16.11 -39.85
N THR A 110 -34.99 16.70 -40.99
CA THR A 110 -34.68 16.17 -42.32
C THR A 110 -33.24 16.45 -42.76
N VAL A 111 -32.61 17.43 -42.12
CA VAL A 111 -31.20 17.78 -42.28
C VAL A 111 -30.60 18.03 -40.89
N ILE A 112 -29.59 17.24 -40.54
CA ILE A 112 -28.87 17.38 -39.28
C ILE A 112 -27.54 18.08 -39.54
N ASP A 113 -27.24 19.10 -38.73
CA ASP A 113 -25.92 19.72 -38.71
C ASP A 113 -25.00 18.81 -37.91
N THR A 114 -24.02 18.19 -38.55
CA THR A 114 -23.12 17.21 -37.91
C THR A 114 -21.80 17.88 -37.53
N PRO A 115 -21.18 17.52 -36.40
CA PRO A 115 -19.96 18.20 -35.92
C PRO A 115 -18.80 18.20 -36.92
N ASN A 116 -18.61 17.12 -37.68
CA ASN A 116 -17.44 16.91 -38.55
C ASN A 116 -17.76 16.86 -40.04
N SER A 117 -19.04 16.82 -40.42
CA SER A 117 -19.45 16.56 -41.82
C SER A 117 -20.42 17.60 -42.36
N GLY A 118 -20.70 18.66 -41.57
CA GLY A 118 -21.65 19.71 -41.92
C GLY A 118 -23.08 19.19 -41.99
N LYS A 119 -23.91 19.86 -42.79
CA LYS A 119 -25.34 19.58 -42.91
C LYS A 119 -25.61 18.40 -43.83
N LEU A 120 -26.09 17.29 -43.27
CA LEU A 120 -26.37 16.06 -44.01
C LEU A 120 -27.88 15.73 -43.99
N PRO A 121 -28.43 15.26 -45.12
CA PRO A 121 -29.80 14.78 -45.17
C PRO A 121 -29.93 13.49 -44.37
N VAL A 122 -31.03 13.36 -43.64
CA VAL A 122 -31.35 12.17 -42.86
C VAL A 122 -32.72 11.65 -43.27
N LYS A 123 -32.88 10.34 -43.34
CA LYS A 123 -34.19 9.69 -43.47
C LYS A 123 -34.35 8.64 -42.39
N LEU A 124 -35.42 8.77 -41.60
CA LEU A 124 -35.76 7.81 -40.54
C LEU A 124 -37.22 7.39 -40.67
N MET A 125 -37.46 6.25 -41.33
CA MET A 125 -38.78 5.75 -41.70
C MET A 125 -39.30 4.68 -40.74
N GLY A 126 -38.41 4.04 -39.98
CA GLY A 126 -38.77 2.99 -39.01
C GLY A 126 -37.57 2.50 -38.21
N PRO A 127 -37.79 1.64 -37.20
CA PRO A 127 -36.73 1.12 -36.36
C PRO A 127 -35.86 0.06 -37.08
N THR A 128 -36.32 -0.50 -38.20
CA THR A 128 -35.57 -1.48 -39.00
C THR A 128 -35.88 -1.29 -40.49
N GLY A 129 -35.06 -1.88 -41.35
CA GLY A 129 -35.21 -1.86 -42.81
C GLY A 129 -34.59 -0.63 -43.46
N PRO A 130 -34.88 -0.35 -44.74
CA PRO A 130 -34.32 0.79 -45.47
C PRO A 130 -34.78 2.14 -44.90
N ASN A 131 -33.90 3.13 -44.97
CA ASN A 131 -34.03 4.47 -44.41
C ASN A 131 -34.27 4.45 -42.90
N SER A 132 -33.41 3.73 -42.15
CA SER A 132 -33.52 3.55 -40.70
C SER A 132 -32.37 4.25 -39.93
N PHE A 133 -31.71 3.56 -39.00
CA PHE A 133 -30.59 4.08 -38.22
C PHE A 133 -29.28 4.10 -39.02
N ALA A 134 -29.02 3.01 -39.75
CA ALA A 134 -27.95 2.88 -40.73
C ALA A 134 -28.28 1.70 -41.67
N ASP A 135 -28.27 1.96 -42.97
CA ASP A 135 -28.81 0.99 -43.95
C ASP A 135 -27.73 0.11 -44.60
N GLY A 136 -26.46 0.44 -44.37
CA GLY A 136 -25.33 -0.27 -44.96
C GLY A 136 -25.22 -0.11 -46.47
N ASP A 137 -25.84 0.93 -47.02
CA ASP A 137 -25.82 1.26 -48.44
C ASP A 137 -24.82 2.39 -48.75
N THR A 138 -24.81 2.90 -49.97
CA THR A 138 -23.90 3.97 -50.39
C THR A 138 -24.50 5.38 -50.28
N THR A 139 -25.72 5.51 -49.76
CA THR A 139 -26.47 6.77 -49.68
C THR A 139 -26.18 7.52 -48.37
N TYR A 140 -25.72 6.80 -47.33
CA TYR A 140 -25.25 7.33 -46.04
C TYR A 140 -26.20 8.35 -45.39
N ASP A 141 -27.51 8.11 -45.45
CA ASP A 141 -28.56 9.00 -44.94
C ASP A 141 -29.28 8.46 -43.70
N GLY A 142 -28.75 7.40 -43.07
CA GLY A 142 -29.19 6.93 -41.76
C GLY A 142 -28.90 7.94 -40.64
N VAL A 143 -29.78 8.02 -39.64
CA VAL A 143 -29.66 9.02 -38.55
C VAL A 143 -28.36 8.89 -37.74
N CYS A 144 -27.83 7.68 -37.57
CA CYS A 144 -26.54 7.45 -36.92
C CYS A 144 -25.39 7.64 -37.91
N GLU A 145 -25.59 7.15 -39.13
CA GLU A 145 -24.60 7.09 -40.21
C GLU A 145 -24.09 8.48 -40.61
N VAL A 146 -24.95 9.51 -40.65
CA VAL A 146 -24.52 10.88 -40.99
C VAL A 146 -23.52 11.48 -40.01
N CYS A 147 -23.57 11.08 -38.74
CA CYS A 147 -22.72 11.62 -37.67
C CYS A 147 -21.44 10.81 -37.49
N HIS A 148 -21.52 9.49 -37.64
CA HIS A 148 -20.40 8.60 -37.41
C HIS A 148 -19.36 8.72 -38.54
N THR A 149 -18.17 9.20 -38.17
CA THR A 149 -17.03 9.38 -39.09
C THR A 149 -15.77 8.67 -38.62
N ALA A 150 -15.69 8.36 -37.32
CA ALA A 150 -14.51 7.77 -36.67
C ALA A 150 -14.74 6.36 -36.12
N THR A 151 -15.99 5.90 -36.01
CA THR A 151 -16.36 4.55 -35.51
C THR A 151 -15.87 3.45 -36.45
N ALA A 152 -15.73 2.21 -35.99
CA ALA A 152 -15.36 1.09 -36.89
C ALA A 152 -16.48 0.75 -37.91
N HIS A 153 -17.72 1.09 -37.59
CA HIS A 153 -18.92 0.69 -38.33
C HIS A 153 -19.76 1.90 -38.78
N HIS A 154 -20.50 1.75 -39.89
CA HIS A 154 -21.48 2.71 -40.41
C HIS A 154 -20.99 4.15 -40.49
N ARG A 155 -19.87 4.37 -41.17
CA ARG A 155 -19.37 5.73 -41.41
C ARG A 155 -20.17 6.42 -42.50
N ASN A 156 -20.15 7.75 -42.54
CA ASN A 156 -20.76 8.52 -43.64
C ASN A 156 -19.97 8.51 -44.97
N ASN A 157 -19.16 7.48 -45.21
CA ASN A 157 -18.32 7.34 -46.39
C ASN A 157 -17.95 5.86 -46.57
N PRO A 158 -17.33 5.45 -47.70
CA PRO A 158 -17.06 4.03 -47.97
C PRO A 158 -16.05 3.32 -47.05
N SER A 159 -15.49 4.00 -46.05
CA SER A 159 -14.54 3.39 -45.11
C SER A 159 -15.27 2.84 -43.88
N GLY A 160 -14.74 1.76 -43.32
CA GLY A 160 -15.37 1.06 -42.18
C GLY A 160 -16.25 -0.11 -42.63
N ASP A 161 -16.86 -0.77 -41.66
CA ASP A 161 -17.77 -1.89 -41.90
C ASP A 161 -19.24 -1.42 -41.89
N HIS A 162 -19.88 -1.50 -43.04
CA HIS A 162 -21.28 -1.13 -43.25
C HIS A 162 -22.23 -2.32 -43.14
N LEU A 163 -21.73 -3.52 -42.88
CA LEU A 163 -22.56 -4.73 -42.77
C LEU A 163 -22.99 -5.01 -41.33
N HIS A 164 -22.36 -4.37 -40.35
CA HIS A 164 -22.68 -4.52 -38.93
C HIS A 164 -24.16 -4.22 -38.64
N ASN A 165 -25.01 -5.23 -38.49
CA ASN A 165 -26.43 -5.05 -38.18
C ASN A 165 -27.13 -4.04 -39.12
N ALA A 166 -26.77 -4.05 -40.42
CA ALA A 166 -27.34 -3.12 -41.40
C ALA A 166 -28.88 -3.20 -41.44
N GLY A 167 -29.54 -2.06 -41.32
CA GLY A 167 -31.01 -1.96 -41.27
C GLY A 167 -31.65 -2.53 -39.99
N ALA A 168 -30.87 -2.78 -38.93
CA ALA A 168 -31.40 -3.21 -37.64
C ALA A 168 -31.79 -2.01 -36.75
N ASP A 169 -32.49 -2.31 -35.66
CA ASP A 169 -32.78 -1.35 -34.61
C ASP A 169 -31.55 -1.23 -33.71
N CYS A 170 -30.70 -0.24 -34.03
CA CYS A 170 -29.48 0.03 -33.28
C CYS A 170 -29.77 0.28 -31.79
N THR A 171 -30.96 0.78 -31.44
CA THR A 171 -31.29 1.14 -30.06
C THR A 171 -31.48 -0.05 -29.13
N GLN A 172 -31.62 -1.26 -29.68
CA GLN A 172 -31.60 -2.50 -28.89
C GLN A 172 -30.24 -2.75 -28.25
N CYS A 173 -29.17 -2.39 -28.96
CA CYS A 173 -27.79 -2.50 -28.51
C CYS A 173 -27.21 -1.15 -28.08
N HIS A 174 -27.90 -0.04 -28.31
CA HIS A 174 -27.49 1.33 -27.97
C HIS A 174 -28.69 2.12 -27.44
N PRO A 175 -29.15 1.90 -26.20
CA PRO A 175 -30.41 2.46 -25.73
C PRO A 175 -30.42 3.98 -25.74
N HIS A 176 -31.54 4.56 -26.18
CA HIS A 176 -31.72 6.01 -26.20
C HIS A 176 -31.78 6.59 -24.76
N GLU A 177 -32.29 5.82 -23.80
CA GLU A 177 -32.29 6.20 -22.39
C GLU A 177 -30.88 6.37 -21.80
N ASP A 178 -29.91 5.64 -22.35
CA ASP A 178 -28.49 5.66 -21.94
C ASP A 178 -27.62 6.54 -22.85
N GLY A 179 -28.24 7.44 -23.66
CA GLY A 179 -27.50 8.30 -24.57
C GLY A 179 -26.77 7.51 -25.67
N PHE A 180 -27.34 6.37 -26.07
CA PHE A 180 -26.84 5.44 -27.09
C PHE A 180 -25.51 4.76 -26.76
N GLN A 181 -25.18 4.62 -25.47
CA GLN A 181 -24.06 3.78 -25.03
C GLN A 181 -24.35 2.29 -25.35
N PRO A 182 -23.34 1.49 -25.77
CA PRO A 182 -23.56 0.09 -26.13
C PRO A 182 -23.99 -0.77 -24.93
N THR A 183 -25.07 -1.53 -25.07
CA THR A 183 -25.46 -2.59 -24.14
C THR A 183 -24.73 -3.88 -24.50
N GLY A 184 -23.73 -4.24 -23.68
CA GLY A 184 -22.84 -5.39 -23.94
C GLY A 184 -22.20 -6.04 -22.73
N GLY A 185 -22.68 -5.73 -21.52
CA GLY A 185 -22.23 -6.33 -20.26
C GLY A 185 -21.44 -5.37 -19.38
N ASP A 186 -21.37 -5.69 -18.09
CA ASP A 186 -20.67 -4.92 -17.09
C ASP A 186 -19.13 -5.06 -17.20
N CYS A 187 -18.39 -4.50 -16.23
CA CYS A 187 -16.93 -4.60 -16.18
C CYS A 187 -16.43 -6.04 -16.40
N LEU A 188 -17.13 -7.02 -15.81
CA LEU A 188 -16.77 -8.44 -15.81
C LEU A 188 -16.93 -9.05 -17.21
N ALA A 189 -18.00 -8.69 -17.93
CA ALA A 189 -18.26 -9.24 -19.26
C ALA A 189 -17.17 -8.89 -20.29
N CYS A 190 -16.55 -7.72 -20.16
CA CYS A 190 -15.47 -7.29 -21.04
C CYS A 190 -14.09 -7.68 -20.50
N HIS A 191 -13.84 -7.52 -19.20
CA HIS A 191 -12.53 -7.77 -18.59
C HIS A 191 -12.28 -9.23 -18.21
N ASN A 192 -13.13 -10.15 -18.63
CA ASN A 192 -12.90 -11.59 -18.49
C ASN A 192 -11.88 -12.15 -19.49
N GLN A 193 -11.46 -11.40 -20.50
CA GLN A 193 -10.53 -11.91 -21.52
C GLN A 193 -9.65 -10.81 -22.11
N PRO A 194 -8.39 -11.13 -22.48
CA PRO A 194 -7.51 -10.15 -23.06
C PRO A 194 -8.00 -9.73 -24.45
N GLN A 195 -7.70 -8.50 -24.86
CA GLN A 195 -7.93 -8.09 -26.25
C GLN A 195 -7.05 -8.92 -27.21
N PRO A 196 -7.55 -9.31 -28.40
CA PRO A 196 -6.73 -9.96 -29.42
C PRO A 196 -5.54 -9.08 -29.84
N PRO A 197 -4.38 -9.67 -30.17
CA PRO A 197 -3.22 -8.91 -30.61
C PRO A 197 -3.54 -7.99 -31.79
N GLY A 198 -3.24 -6.70 -31.66
CA GLY A 198 -3.42 -5.69 -32.71
C GLY A 198 -4.75 -4.93 -32.70
N GLN A 199 -5.63 -5.16 -31.71
CA GLN A 199 -6.90 -4.43 -31.57
C GLN A 199 -6.95 -3.46 -30.37
N GLY A 200 -5.85 -3.36 -29.62
CA GLY A 200 -5.74 -2.56 -28.40
C GLY A 200 -5.22 -3.42 -27.25
N TYR A 201 -5.31 -2.89 -26.03
CA TYR A 201 -4.99 -3.62 -24.81
C TYR A 201 -6.20 -3.58 -23.88
N ARG A 202 -6.67 -4.77 -23.49
CA ARG A 202 -7.62 -4.97 -22.40
C ARG A 202 -7.01 -6.06 -21.55
N ARG A 203 -6.73 -5.74 -20.30
CA ARG A 203 -6.28 -6.71 -19.30
C ARG A 203 -7.45 -7.65 -18.97
N GLN A 204 -7.15 -8.94 -18.92
CA GLN A 204 -8.00 -9.90 -18.25
C GLN A 204 -7.84 -9.67 -16.73
N VAL A 205 -8.88 -9.12 -16.12
CA VAL A 205 -8.91 -8.80 -14.69
C VAL A 205 -9.67 -9.90 -13.94
N VAL A 206 -10.73 -10.41 -14.56
CA VAL A 206 -11.52 -11.51 -14.02
C VAL A 206 -11.36 -12.79 -14.84
N GLU A 207 -11.64 -13.93 -14.24
CA GLU A 207 -11.60 -15.22 -14.91
C GLU A 207 -12.55 -15.34 -16.11
N ASN A 208 -12.17 -16.20 -17.07
CA ASN A 208 -13.07 -16.68 -18.10
C ASN A 208 -12.91 -18.19 -18.27
N ASN A 209 -14.01 -18.91 -18.07
CA ASN A 209 -14.07 -20.37 -18.20
C ASN A 209 -13.00 -21.13 -17.38
N GLY A 210 -12.56 -20.57 -16.25
CA GLY A 210 -11.58 -21.21 -15.36
C GLY A 210 -10.19 -21.37 -15.97
N ASP A 211 -9.77 -20.47 -16.87
CA ASP A 211 -8.44 -20.48 -17.47
C ASP A 211 -7.30 -20.12 -16.51
N GLY A 212 -7.63 -19.59 -15.32
CA GLY A 212 -6.68 -19.23 -14.26
C GLY A 212 -5.89 -17.94 -14.53
N ASN A 213 -6.30 -17.13 -15.51
CA ASN A 213 -5.56 -15.92 -15.90
C ASN A 213 -6.13 -14.61 -15.33
N GLY A 214 -7.26 -14.67 -14.62
CA GLY A 214 -7.84 -13.51 -13.93
C GLY A 214 -6.95 -13.06 -12.76
N ASP A 215 -6.81 -11.76 -12.56
CA ASP A 215 -6.05 -11.21 -11.44
C ASP A 215 -6.76 -11.46 -10.09
N PHE A 216 -8.11 -11.55 -10.09
CA PHE A 216 -8.92 -11.84 -8.90
C PHE A 216 -9.17 -13.33 -8.62
N VAL A 217 -8.62 -14.24 -9.44
CA VAL A 217 -8.52 -15.68 -9.08
C VAL A 217 -7.46 -15.90 -8.00
N LYS A 218 -6.52 -14.95 -7.88
CA LYS A 218 -5.38 -15.06 -6.96
C LYS A 218 -5.85 -14.94 -5.51
N PRO A 219 -5.24 -15.69 -4.57
CA PRO A 219 -5.74 -15.81 -3.20
C PRO A 219 -5.72 -14.51 -2.38
N VAL A 220 -4.85 -13.56 -2.73
CA VAL A 220 -4.77 -12.26 -2.06
C VAL A 220 -5.27 -11.19 -3.01
N HIS A 221 -6.44 -10.65 -2.72
CA HIS A 221 -7.08 -9.57 -3.47
C HIS A 221 -7.93 -8.72 -2.53
N HIS A 222 -8.28 -7.50 -2.95
CA HIS A 222 -9.00 -6.60 -2.06
C HIS A 222 -10.47 -6.99 -1.96
N VAL A 223 -10.97 -7.83 -2.89
CA VAL A 223 -12.37 -8.26 -3.04
C VAL A 223 -12.54 -9.77 -2.75
N ASP A 224 -12.75 -10.13 -1.49
CA ASP A 224 -13.07 -11.45 -0.91
C ASP A 224 -14.46 -11.46 -0.22
N ASP A 225 -15.33 -12.40 -0.55
CA ASP A 225 -16.59 -12.61 0.18
C ASP A 225 -16.49 -13.71 1.26
N GLY A 226 -15.27 -14.19 1.53
CA GLY A 226 -14.96 -15.29 2.43
C GLY A 226 -15.31 -16.66 1.86
N SER A 227 -15.75 -16.75 0.59
CA SER A 227 -16.13 -18.00 -0.05
C SER A 227 -14.94 -18.75 -0.68
N GLY A 228 -13.78 -18.09 -0.79
CA GLY A 228 -12.59 -18.63 -1.46
C GLY A 228 -12.77 -18.80 -2.98
N ASN A 229 -13.79 -18.19 -3.57
CA ASN A 229 -13.98 -18.08 -5.02
C ASN A 229 -13.80 -16.63 -5.47
N GLU A 230 -13.51 -16.42 -6.75
CA GLU A 230 -13.56 -15.09 -7.35
C GLU A 230 -14.99 -14.54 -7.27
N ALA A 231 -15.23 -13.62 -6.34
CA ALA A 231 -16.55 -13.04 -6.06
C ALA A 231 -16.51 -11.52 -6.26
N VAL A 232 -16.13 -11.09 -7.48
CA VAL A 232 -16.03 -9.68 -7.85
C VAL A 232 -17.31 -9.25 -8.58
N THR A 233 -17.88 -8.13 -8.17
CA THR A 233 -19.00 -7.46 -8.85
C THR A 233 -18.53 -6.24 -9.62
N ALA A 234 -19.32 -5.78 -10.60
CA ALA A 234 -19.04 -4.51 -11.28
C ALA A 234 -19.03 -3.30 -10.32
N GLY A 235 -19.77 -3.38 -9.21
CA GLY A 235 -19.78 -2.36 -8.16
C GLY A 235 -18.44 -2.22 -7.47
N ASP A 236 -17.74 -3.34 -7.22
CA ASP A 236 -16.43 -3.35 -6.58
C ASP A 236 -15.39 -2.61 -7.44
N CYS A 237 -15.47 -2.79 -8.77
CA CYS A 237 -14.61 -2.07 -9.71
C CYS A 237 -14.83 -0.56 -9.65
N THR A 238 -16.09 -0.11 -9.58
CA THR A 238 -16.44 1.32 -9.52
C THR A 238 -16.07 2.00 -8.22
N THR A 239 -15.71 1.24 -7.18
CA THR A 239 -15.19 1.84 -5.94
C THR A 239 -13.78 2.36 -6.15
N CYS A 240 -12.94 1.63 -6.88
CA CYS A 240 -11.57 2.03 -7.17
C CYS A 240 -11.46 2.85 -8.46
N HIS A 241 -12.30 2.61 -9.46
CA HIS A 241 -12.21 3.22 -10.78
C HIS A 241 -13.27 4.28 -11.05
N ASP A 242 -12.84 5.39 -11.62
CA ASP A 242 -13.71 6.39 -12.23
C ASP A 242 -13.92 6.04 -13.71
N GLN A 243 -15.18 5.86 -14.12
CA GLN A 243 -15.56 5.49 -15.49
C GLN A 243 -15.90 6.69 -16.38
N SER A 244 -15.79 7.92 -15.88
CA SER A 244 -16.13 9.16 -16.59
C SER A 244 -15.48 9.29 -17.98
N ASN A 245 -14.31 8.67 -18.17
CA ASN A 245 -13.55 8.67 -19.42
C ASN A 245 -13.14 7.27 -19.89
N HIS A 246 -13.89 6.23 -19.52
CA HIS A 246 -13.59 4.85 -19.92
C HIS A 246 -13.48 4.73 -21.47
N GLN A 247 -12.45 4.04 -21.95
CA GLN A 247 -12.05 3.90 -23.37
C GLN A 247 -11.61 5.19 -24.10
N SER A 248 -11.62 6.34 -23.42
CA SER A 248 -11.18 7.62 -24.01
C SER A 248 -9.69 7.90 -23.80
N ASN A 249 -9.06 7.26 -22.81
CA ASN A 249 -7.63 7.39 -22.53
C ASN A 249 -6.81 6.26 -23.19
N PRO A 250 -5.56 6.54 -23.62
CA PRO A 250 -4.64 5.51 -24.12
C PRO A 250 -4.21 4.56 -22.99
N ASP A 251 -4.14 3.27 -23.27
CA ASP A 251 -3.55 2.28 -22.36
C ASP A 251 -2.07 2.62 -22.04
N PRO A 252 -1.59 2.49 -20.78
CA PRO A 252 -2.22 1.91 -19.58
C PRO A 252 -3.03 2.88 -18.73
N GLU A 253 -3.46 4.01 -19.27
CA GLU A 253 -4.06 5.06 -18.45
C GLU A 253 -5.49 4.71 -18.02
N VAL A 254 -5.72 4.75 -16.71
CA VAL A 254 -7.05 4.63 -16.10
C VAL A 254 -7.27 5.76 -15.11
N LEU A 255 -8.54 6.09 -14.85
CA LEU A 255 -8.89 6.98 -13.77
C LEU A 255 -9.26 6.17 -12.53
N LEU A 256 -8.73 6.61 -11.39
CA LEU A 256 -8.95 6.03 -10.07
C LEU A 256 -9.69 7.04 -9.22
N ASN A 257 -10.63 6.58 -8.41
CA ASN A 257 -11.32 7.45 -7.46
C ASN A 257 -10.36 7.89 -6.36
N ASP A 258 -10.50 9.13 -5.92
CA ASP A 258 -9.92 9.62 -4.67
C ASP A 258 -10.97 9.44 -3.56
N VAL A 259 -10.68 8.54 -2.62
CA VAL A 259 -11.61 8.16 -1.55
C VAL A 259 -11.83 9.30 -0.54
N ASP A 260 -10.94 10.30 -0.51
CA ASP A 260 -11.02 11.45 0.39
C ASP A 260 -11.84 12.60 -0.21
N GLY A 261 -12.50 12.34 -1.35
CA GLY A 261 -13.35 13.30 -2.05
C GLY A 261 -12.58 14.30 -2.89
N GLY A 262 -11.30 14.04 -3.16
CA GLY A 262 -10.51 14.77 -4.14
C GLY A 262 -10.89 14.46 -5.59
N PRO A 263 -10.25 15.11 -6.58
CA PRO A 263 -10.45 14.80 -7.99
C PRO A 263 -9.89 13.41 -8.33
N SER A 264 -10.49 12.74 -9.34
CA SER A 264 -10.01 11.45 -9.82
C SER A 264 -8.52 11.47 -10.17
N ILE A 265 -7.81 10.43 -9.75
CA ILE A 265 -6.37 10.27 -9.91
C ILE A 265 -6.13 9.60 -11.27
N ARG A 266 -5.31 10.23 -12.12
CA ARG A 266 -4.92 9.69 -13.42
C ARG A 266 -3.71 8.80 -13.26
N PHE A 267 -3.93 7.49 -13.32
CA PHE A 267 -2.85 6.52 -13.42
C PHE A 267 -2.33 6.49 -14.85
N ASP A 268 -1.01 6.53 -15.03
CA ASP A 268 -0.36 6.55 -16.34
C ASP A 268 0.55 5.34 -16.62
N GLY A 269 0.46 4.30 -15.79
CA GLY A 269 1.36 3.16 -15.82
C GLY A 269 2.60 3.33 -14.97
N SER A 270 2.87 4.51 -14.42
CA SER A 270 4.00 4.74 -13.51
C SER A 270 3.63 4.52 -12.05
N HIS A 271 4.62 4.12 -11.25
CA HIS A 271 4.47 3.99 -9.80
C HIS A 271 4.11 5.33 -9.12
N ASP A 272 4.62 6.44 -9.67
CA ASP A 272 4.39 7.78 -9.12
C ASP A 272 2.93 8.19 -9.27
N SER A 273 2.29 7.86 -10.39
CA SER A 273 0.87 8.16 -10.62
C SER A 273 -0.09 7.33 -9.75
N LEU A 274 0.34 6.15 -9.30
CA LEU A 274 -0.47 5.26 -8.45
C LEU A 274 -0.33 5.55 -6.96
N THR A 275 0.82 6.07 -6.52
CA THR A 275 1.12 6.27 -5.08
C THR A 275 0.05 7.11 -4.35
N PRO A 276 -0.48 8.22 -4.90
CA PRO A 276 -1.53 8.99 -4.24
C PRO A 276 -2.81 8.18 -3.99
N PHE A 277 -3.18 7.30 -4.91
CA PHE A 277 -4.36 6.46 -4.78
C PHE A 277 -4.21 5.48 -3.60
N CYS A 278 -3.06 4.83 -3.49
CA CYS A 278 -2.78 3.93 -2.37
C CYS A 278 -2.78 4.68 -1.03
N LEU A 279 -2.16 5.86 -0.96
CA LEU A 279 -2.08 6.63 0.28
C LEU A 279 -3.44 7.13 0.77
N ALA A 280 -4.33 7.55 -0.14
CA ALA A 280 -5.70 7.94 0.22
C ALA A 280 -6.50 6.81 0.93
N CYS A 281 -6.14 5.54 0.69
CA CYS A 281 -6.76 4.41 1.39
C CYS A 281 -5.96 3.94 2.62
N HIS A 282 -4.66 4.22 2.67
CA HIS A 282 -3.71 3.70 3.66
C HIS A 282 -3.11 4.81 4.53
N ASP A 283 -3.96 5.75 4.93
CA ASP A 283 -3.62 6.84 5.84
C ASP A 283 -4.30 6.67 7.20
N ALA A 284 -4.28 7.73 8.01
CA ALA A 284 -4.83 7.74 9.36
C ALA A 284 -6.37 7.70 9.41
N ASP A 285 -7.07 8.02 8.30
CA ASP A 285 -8.53 8.05 8.26
C ASP A 285 -9.15 6.82 7.60
N HIS A 286 -8.31 6.04 6.90
CA HIS A 286 -8.63 4.74 6.34
C HIS A 286 -9.78 4.81 5.32
N ALA A 287 -9.64 5.66 4.31
CA ALA A 287 -10.66 5.95 3.29
C ALA A 287 -11.95 6.52 3.90
N GLY A 288 -11.83 7.43 4.87
CA GLY A 288 -12.96 8.00 5.61
C GLY A 288 -13.82 6.97 6.36
N GLY A 289 -13.27 5.79 6.66
CA GLY A 289 -13.97 4.66 7.28
C GLY A 289 -14.82 3.80 6.33
N ASN A 290 -14.79 4.05 5.01
CA ASN A 290 -15.44 3.19 4.03
C ASN A 290 -14.52 2.01 3.68
N ALA A 291 -14.59 0.93 4.47
CA ALA A 291 -13.79 -0.28 4.31
C ALA A 291 -14.25 -1.21 3.17
N GLN A 292 -15.02 -0.73 2.18
CA GLN A 292 -15.38 -1.51 1.01
C GLN A 292 -14.68 -0.94 -0.24
N PRO A 293 -14.13 -1.78 -1.12
CA PRO A 293 -14.20 -3.23 -1.13
C PRO A 293 -12.89 -3.78 -0.57
N PHE A 294 -12.61 -3.62 0.74
CA PHE A 294 -11.49 -4.25 1.43
C PHE A 294 -12.04 -5.38 2.27
N THR A 295 -11.69 -6.61 1.92
CA THR A 295 -12.47 -7.77 2.34
C THR A 295 -11.90 -8.59 3.47
N THR A 296 -10.70 -8.26 3.93
CA THR A 296 -10.33 -8.65 5.28
C THR A 296 -11.13 -7.81 6.28
N PRO A 297 -11.72 -8.39 7.34
CA PRO A 297 -12.29 -7.62 8.43
C PRO A 297 -11.15 -6.89 9.14
N GLY A 298 -10.81 -5.71 8.63
CA GLY A 298 -9.62 -4.99 9.01
C GLY A 298 -9.64 -3.61 8.38
N THR A 299 -9.50 -2.62 9.24
CA THR A 299 -9.15 -1.26 8.83
C THR A 299 -7.86 -1.32 7.99
N PRO A 300 -7.81 -0.70 6.80
CA PRO A 300 -6.57 -0.56 6.04
C PRO A 300 -5.43 -0.09 6.95
N PRO A 301 -4.20 -0.64 6.86
CA PRO A 301 -3.10 -0.15 7.68
C PRO A 301 -2.78 1.31 7.34
N ASP A 302 -2.62 2.16 8.35
CA ASP A 302 -2.05 3.50 8.21
C ASP A 302 -0.55 3.36 7.96
N ILE A 303 -0.14 3.54 6.70
CA ILE A 303 1.27 3.57 6.30
C ILE A 303 1.74 5.00 6.02
N GLU A 304 0.84 5.98 5.92
CA GLU A 304 1.17 7.37 5.61
C GLU A 304 2.08 7.97 6.69
N GLN A 305 1.80 7.66 7.97
CA GLN A 305 2.67 8.03 9.09
C GLN A 305 4.13 7.61 8.82
N HIS A 306 4.32 6.49 8.12
CA HIS A 306 5.64 5.97 7.83
C HIS A 306 6.21 6.42 6.49
N TRP A 307 5.39 6.89 5.55
CA TRP A 307 5.77 7.20 4.17
C TRP A 307 6.07 8.69 3.89
N SER A 308 5.55 9.60 4.72
CA SER A 308 5.69 11.07 4.56
C SER A 308 7.12 11.62 4.71
N ASN A 309 8.14 10.77 4.90
CA ASN A 309 9.54 11.16 5.06
C ASN A 309 10.44 10.55 3.96
N PRO A 310 11.07 11.37 3.10
CA PRO A 310 11.84 10.94 1.90
C PRO A 310 13.16 10.17 2.19
N SER A 311 13.37 9.71 3.43
CA SER A 311 14.59 9.02 3.87
C SER A 311 14.41 7.51 4.07
N ARG A 312 13.22 6.95 3.83
CA ARG A 312 12.78 5.61 4.31
C ARG A 312 12.44 4.65 3.19
N HIS A 313 13.28 3.66 2.86
CA HIS A 313 13.28 2.78 1.66
C HIS A 313 12.91 3.42 0.28
N SER A 314 12.49 4.68 0.27
CA SER A 314 12.50 5.70 -0.75
C SER A 314 13.94 6.17 -0.86
N VAL A 315 14.81 5.26 -1.28
CA VAL A 315 16.05 5.72 -1.90
C VAL A 315 15.59 6.48 -3.14
N GLU A 316 15.59 7.81 -3.09
CA GLU A 316 15.52 8.69 -4.27
C GLU A 316 16.53 8.25 -5.36
N ALA A 317 17.58 7.51 -4.96
CA ALA A 317 18.55 6.89 -5.85
C ALA A 317 18.09 5.59 -6.56
N LEU A 318 17.00 4.93 -6.12
CA LEU A 318 16.44 3.71 -6.74
C LEU A 318 14.96 3.81 -7.13
N GLY A 319 14.18 4.74 -6.56
CA GLY A 319 12.78 4.97 -6.93
C GLY A 319 11.81 3.84 -6.51
N ALA A 320 12.12 3.06 -5.47
CA ALA A 320 11.21 2.04 -4.96
C ALA A 320 9.92 2.69 -4.41
N LYS A 321 8.77 2.21 -4.90
CA LYS A 321 7.41 2.65 -4.54
C LYS A 321 6.55 1.42 -4.23
N CYS A 322 5.29 1.63 -3.86
CA CYS A 322 4.34 0.55 -3.53
C CYS A 322 4.41 -0.61 -4.54
N TRP A 323 4.36 -0.30 -5.84
CA TRP A 323 4.34 -1.30 -6.91
C TRP A 323 5.70 -1.97 -7.22
N THR A 324 6.75 -1.59 -6.48
CA THR A 324 8.05 -2.31 -6.48
C THR A 324 8.00 -3.57 -5.64
N CYS A 325 7.21 -3.54 -4.56
CA CYS A 325 7.07 -4.64 -3.62
C CYS A 325 5.70 -5.32 -3.73
N HIS A 326 4.66 -4.56 -4.02
CA HIS A 326 3.29 -5.05 -4.19
C HIS A 326 2.94 -5.24 -5.67
N GLN A 327 1.94 -6.06 -5.94
CA GLN A 327 1.39 -6.36 -7.26
C GLN A 327 0.40 -5.25 -7.70
N ASN A 328 -0.24 -5.39 -8.86
CA ASN A 328 -1.09 -4.39 -9.54
C ASN A 328 -2.45 -4.08 -8.87
N ALA A 329 -2.52 -4.13 -7.54
CA ALA A 329 -3.68 -3.87 -6.67
C ALA A 329 -4.92 -4.79 -6.86
N HIS A 330 -5.01 -5.53 -7.96
CA HIS A 330 -6.10 -6.48 -8.21
C HIS A 330 -5.90 -7.80 -7.44
N GLY A 331 -4.71 -8.43 -7.55
CA GLY A 331 -4.42 -9.63 -6.78
C GLY A 331 -3.00 -10.16 -6.88
N SER A 332 -2.59 -10.96 -5.90
CA SER A 332 -1.29 -11.63 -5.81
C SER A 332 -1.40 -13.07 -5.28
N ASP A 333 -0.46 -13.92 -5.71
CA ASP A 333 -0.27 -15.27 -5.16
C ASP A 333 0.51 -15.27 -3.85
N ASN A 334 1.12 -14.13 -3.49
CA ASN A 334 1.92 -13.99 -2.28
C ASN A 334 1.17 -13.15 -1.21
N PRO A 335 1.43 -13.40 0.08
CA PRO A 335 0.90 -12.59 1.18
C PRO A 335 1.15 -11.09 1.01
N HIS A 336 0.31 -10.27 1.65
CA HIS A 336 0.45 -8.79 1.66
C HIS A 336 0.52 -8.16 0.27
N PHE A 337 -0.13 -8.76 -0.73
CA PHE A 337 -0.06 -8.35 -2.13
C PHE A 337 1.35 -8.34 -2.74
N ALA A 338 2.33 -9.00 -2.12
CA ALA A 338 3.71 -8.89 -2.56
C ALA A 338 3.93 -9.51 -3.95
N VAL A 339 4.87 -8.99 -4.73
CA VAL A 339 5.25 -9.55 -6.05
C VAL A 339 6.01 -10.88 -5.94
N ALA A 340 6.53 -11.18 -4.76
CA ALA A 340 7.22 -12.42 -4.43
C ALA A 340 7.13 -12.69 -2.92
N LEU A 341 7.45 -13.91 -2.50
CA LEU A 341 7.69 -14.22 -1.08
C LEU A 341 8.81 -13.36 -0.52
N GLU A 342 8.71 -13.07 0.78
CA GLU A 342 9.49 -12.08 1.50
C GLU A 342 11.01 -12.21 1.28
N GLU A 343 11.58 -13.39 1.52
CA GLU A 343 13.03 -13.61 1.38
C GLU A 343 13.49 -13.31 -0.06
N SER A 344 12.70 -13.74 -1.05
CA SER A 344 13.04 -13.54 -2.46
C SER A 344 12.91 -12.07 -2.86
N LEU A 345 11.91 -11.38 -2.32
CA LEU A 345 11.71 -9.95 -2.53
C LEU A 345 12.87 -9.14 -1.96
N CYS A 346 13.21 -9.35 -0.68
CA CYS A 346 14.28 -8.63 0.00
C CYS A 346 15.65 -8.97 -0.62
N LEU A 347 15.96 -10.25 -0.83
CA LEU A 347 17.26 -10.68 -1.39
C LEU A 347 17.42 -10.34 -2.87
N GLY A 348 16.33 -10.08 -3.60
CA GLY A 348 16.38 -9.52 -4.95
C GLY A 348 17.21 -8.23 -5.00
N CYS A 349 17.13 -7.42 -3.94
CA CYS A 349 17.90 -6.18 -3.81
C CYS A 349 19.10 -6.29 -2.86
N HIS A 350 18.95 -6.98 -1.73
CA HIS A 350 19.96 -7.05 -0.65
C HIS A 350 20.98 -8.19 -0.81
N SER A 351 21.09 -8.78 -2.00
CA SER A 351 22.11 -9.78 -2.36
C SER A 351 23.46 -9.19 -2.78
N GLY A 352 23.66 -7.88 -2.65
CA GLY A 352 24.87 -7.20 -3.15
C GLY A 352 24.83 -6.82 -4.63
N VAL A 353 23.70 -7.08 -5.30
CA VAL A 353 23.49 -6.74 -6.73
C VAL A 353 22.95 -5.32 -6.88
N VAL A 354 21.87 -5.00 -6.15
CA VAL A 354 21.26 -3.66 -6.15
C VAL A 354 21.80 -2.84 -4.98
N GLY A 355 21.74 -3.39 -3.76
CA GLY A 355 22.38 -2.83 -2.58
C GLY A 355 23.89 -3.10 -2.58
N SER A 356 24.69 -2.22 -1.97
CA SER A 356 26.15 -2.40 -1.83
C SER A 356 26.54 -3.48 -0.80
N VAL A 357 25.57 -3.99 -0.04
CA VAL A 357 25.74 -5.00 1.00
C VAL A 357 25.06 -6.29 0.56
N ASN A 358 25.77 -7.42 0.67
CA ASN A 358 25.24 -8.75 0.40
C ASN A 358 24.90 -9.44 1.73
N ILE A 359 23.62 -9.39 2.13
CA ILE A 359 23.15 -10.09 3.33
C ILE A 359 23.05 -11.61 3.11
N GLY A 360 22.87 -12.07 1.87
CA GLY A 360 22.77 -13.49 1.55
C GLY A 360 24.01 -14.28 1.97
N ASN A 361 25.19 -13.67 1.86
CA ASN A 361 26.44 -14.25 2.37
C ASN A 361 26.48 -14.33 3.91
N GLU A 362 25.82 -13.41 4.61
CA GLU A 362 25.75 -13.42 6.07
C GLU A 362 24.81 -14.52 6.57
N LEU A 363 23.65 -14.65 5.93
CA LEU A 363 22.65 -15.69 6.22
C LEU A 363 23.19 -17.11 5.96
N ALA A 364 24.14 -17.25 5.04
CA ALA A 364 24.79 -18.53 4.75
C ALA A 364 25.84 -18.97 5.80
N LYS A 365 26.18 -18.13 6.78
CA LYS A 365 27.18 -18.47 7.82
C LYS A 365 26.64 -19.48 8.82
N THR A 366 27.53 -20.18 9.52
CA THR A 366 27.19 -21.25 10.47
C THR A 366 26.23 -20.80 11.58
N TYR A 367 26.42 -19.58 12.10
CA TYR A 367 25.56 -19.00 13.13
C TYR A 367 24.80 -17.83 12.52
N ASN A 368 23.49 -17.97 12.38
CA ASN A 368 22.64 -16.97 11.73
C ASN A 368 21.23 -16.98 12.35
N HIS A 369 20.46 -15.94 12.06
CA HIS A 369 19.01 -16.02 12.14
C HIS A 369 18.50 -16.70 10.85
N PRO A 370 17.92 -17.90 10.93
CA PRO A 370 17.72 -18.75 9.75
C PRO A 370 16.45 -18.40 8.97
N VAL A 371 16.40 -17.20 8.40
CA VAL A 371 15.25 -16.72 7.60
C VAL A 371 14.97 -17.62 6.40
N GLN A 372 15.98 -18.27 5.84
CA GLN A 372 15.80 -19.22 4.73
C GLN A 372 14.98 -20.48 5.09
N LEU A 373 14.68 -20.72 6.38
CA LEU A 373 13.91 -21.88 6.84
C LEU A 373 12.42 -21.57 7.07
N TYR A 374 12.04 -20.29 7.05
CA TYR A 374 10.70 -19.82 7.35
C TYR A 374 10.32 -18.88 6.20
N SER A 375 9.33 -19.24 5.41
CA SER A 375 8.88 -18.41 4.28
C SER A 375 7.37 -18.42 4.23
N GLY A 376 6.76 -17.24 4.26
CA GLY A 376 5.32 -17.06 4.36
C GLY A 376 4.74 -17.58 5.68
N THR A 377 5.51 -17.55 6.76
CA THR A 377 5.05 -17.96 8.10
C THR A 377 4.53 -16.75 8.91
N HIS A 378 5.15 -15.59 8.69
CA HIS A 378 4.81 -14.32 9.29
C HIS A 378 3.38 -13.93 8.89
N THR A 379 2.62 -13.45 9.87
CA THR A 379 1.27 -12.95 9.64
C THR A 379 1.10 -11.59 10.28
N THR A 380 0.42 -10.68 9.59
CA THR A 380 0.14 -9.35 10.13
C THR A 380 -0.66 -9.48 11.43
N GLY A 381 -0.11 -8.93 12.51
CA GLY A 381 -0.77 -8.92 13.82
C GLY A 381 -0.57 -10.21 14.63
N GLU A 382 0.39 -11.05 14.29
CA GLU A 382 0.80 -12.14 15.17
C GLU A 382 1.18 -11.64 16.57
N ASP A 383 0.84 -12.41 17.58
CA ASP A 383 1.20 -12.11 18.97
C ASP A 383 2.55 -12.74 19.30
N PRO A 384 3.61 -11.93 19.55
CA PRO A 384 4.95 -12.44 19.84
C PRO A 384 5.02 -13.33 21.09
N LEU A 385 4.04 -13.27 21.98
CA LEU A 385 4.00 -14.09 23.18
C LEU A 385 3.45 -15.50 22.94
N THR A 386 2.75 -15.72 21.84
CA THR A 386 2.06 -16.99 21.55
C THR A 386 2.42 -17.60 20.19
N MET A 387 3.02 -16.84 19.28
CA MET A 387 3.46 -17.32 17.97
C MET A 387 4.48 -18.48 18.08
N PRO A 388 4.42 -19.48 17.18
CA PRO A 388 5.50 -20.44 17.03
C PRO A 388 6.80 -19.73 16.65
N ARG A 389 7.91 -20.13 17.28
CA ARG A 389 9.22 -19.53 17.02
C ARG A 389 9.63 -19.72 15.55
N HIS A 390 9.74 -18.61 14.83
CA HIS A 390 10.31 -18.48 13.50
C HIS A 390 11.11 -17.18 13.41
N VAL A 391 11.73 -16.95 12.25
CA VAL A 391 12.33 -15.65 11.94
C VAL A 391 12.24 -15.43 10.43
N GLU A 392 11.65 -14.31 10.03
CA GLU A 392 11.64 -13.72 8.69
C GLU A 392 12.24 -12.30 8.77
N CYS A 393 12.38 -11.61 7.65
CA CYS A 393 12.93 -10.25 7.62
C CYS A 393 11.99 -9.26 8.31
N GLU A 394 10.68 -9.38 8.11
CA GLU A 394 9.63 -8.51 8.64
C GLU A 394 9.44 -8.67 10.16
N ASP A 395 9.92 -9.78 10.74
CA ASP A 395 10.01 -9.94 12.19
C ASP A 395 10.98 -8.93 12.84
N CYS A 396 11.95 -8.42 12.10
CA CYS A 396 12.92 -7.45 12.62
C CYS A 396 12.85 -6.11 11.89
N HIS A 397 12.29 -6.06 10.69
CA HIS A 397 12.29 -4.89 9.83
C HIS A 397 10.86 -4.52 9.44
N ASN A 398 10.56 -3.22 9.42
CA ASN A 398 9.36 -2.75 8.76
C ASN A 398 9.79 -2.11 7.42
N PRO A 399 9.53 -2.72 6.26
CA PRO A 399 9.99 -2.19 4.97
C PRO A 399 9.44 -0.79 4.68
N HIS A 400 8.29 -0.42 5.26
CA HIS A 400 7.66 0.90 5.11
C HIS A 400 8.32 1.99 5.97
N ALA A 401 9.00 1.62 7.07
CA ALA A 401 9.58 2.58 8.01
C ALA A 401 11.12 2.55 8.06
N ALA A 402 11.71 1.41 7.72
CA ALA A 402 13.14 1.17 7.82
C ALA A 402 13.96 2.13 6.94
N ASN A 403 15.07 2.61 7.48
CA ASN A 403 15.92 3.61 6.85
C ASN A 403 17.38 3.54 7.29
N THR A 404 18.21 4.36 6.65
CA THR A 404 19.66 4.40 6.90
C THR A 404 20.07 5.32 8.05
N LEU A 405 19.12 5.92 8.80
CA LEU A 405 19.43 6.78 9.96
C LEU A 405 19.84 5.92 11.16
N LEU A 406 21.10 5.51 11.16
CA LEU A 406 21.74 4.74 12.23
C LEU A 406 22.07 5.60 13.47
N THR A 407 21.64 6.86 13.52
CA THR A 407 22.10 7.88 14.48
C THR A 407 21.29 7.98 15.77
N ALA A 408 20.25 7.16 15.95
CA ALA A 408 19.54 7.11 17.23
C ALA A 408 20.55 6.74 18.34
N PRO A 409 20.63 7.46 19.46
CA PRO A 409 21.45 7.04 20.59
C PRO A 409 20.83 5.80 21.24
N ALA A 410 21.65 4.83 21.65
CA ALA A 410 21.14 3.68 22.41
C ALA A 410 20.49 4.19 23.71
N PRO A 411 19.37 3.59 24.15
CA PRO A 411 18.75 2.35 23.63
C PRO A 411 17.73 2.55 22.49
N ALA A 412 17.48 3.79 22.06
CA ALA A 412 16.44 4.09 21.08
C ALA A 412 16.59 3.28 19.78
N THR A 413 15.45 2.90 19.23
CA THR A 413 15.33 2.07 18.03
C THR A 413 16.11 2.65 16.85
N PRO A 414 17.09 1.92 16.30
CA PRO A 414 17.85 2.38 15.15
C PRO A 414 17.01 2.35 13.86
N GLY A 415 17.41 3.12 12.85
CA GLY A 415 16.68 3.27 11.59
C GLY A 415 16.23 1.98 10.90
N GLY A 416 17.01 0.90 11.01
CA GLY A 416 16.66 -0.40 10.42
C GLY A 416 15.50 -1.12 11.14
N LEU A 417 15.22 -0.80 12.39
CA LEU A 417 14.21 -1.45 13.23
C LEU A 417 12.98 -0.56 13.50
N LEU A 418 12.91 0.63 12.89
CA LEU A 418 11.80 1.57 13.11
C LEU A 418 10.47 1.00 12.63
N GLY A 419 9.36 1.34 13.30
CA GLY A 419 8.03 0.89 12.92
C GLY A 419 7.75 -0.60 13.19
N VAL A 420 8.66 -1.31 13.87
CA VAL A 420 8.49 -2.73 14.20
C VAL A 420 7.91 -2.83 15.60
N ASN A 421 6.97 -3.77 15.82
CA ASN A 421 6.46 -4.07 17.14
C ASN A 421 7.56 -4.66 18.06
N GLY A 422 7.27 -4.73 19.36
CA GLY A 422 8.24 -5.25 20.32
C GLY A 422 7.58 -5.86 21.55
N VAL A 423 8.42 -6.34 22.47
CA VAL A 423 8.04 -6.74 23.83
C VAL A 423 8.89 -5.92 24.81
N ASP A 424 8.23 -5.23 25.73
CA ASP A 424 8.92 -4.42 26.75
C ASP A 424 9.55 -5.28 27.86
N THR A 425 10.31 -4.66 28.77
CA THR A 425 10.94 -5.34 29.92
C THR A 425 9.93 -6.07 30.82
N ASN A 426 8.67 -5.63 30.86
CA ASN A 426 7.62 -6.25 31.66
C ASN A 426 6.94 -7.43 30.92
N GLY A 427 7.34 -7.72 29.69
CA GLY A 427 6.74 -8.75 28.85
C GLY A 427 5.46 -8.29 28.15
N ALA A 428 5.18 -6.99 28.08
CA ALA A 428 4.02 -6.46 27.37
C ALA A 428 4.34 -6.20 25.90
N VAL A 429 3.43 -6.59 25.00
CA VAL A 429 3.53 -6.29 23.57
C VAL A 429 3.32 -4.79 23.35
N VAL A 430 4.26 -4.16 22.65
CA VAL A 430 4.19 -2.74 22.24
C VAL A 430 3.99 -2.66 20.73
N ALA A 431 3.12 -1.74 20.28
CA ALA A 431 2.77 -1.60 18.88
C ALA A 431 3.96 -1.14 18.01
N GLU A 432 4.79 -0.25 18.55
CA GLU A 432 6.06 0.16 17.95
C GLU A 432 7.14 0.18 19.04
N ALA A 433 8.27 -0.48 18.80
CA ALA A 433 9.40 -0.53 19.70
C ALA A 433 10.04 0.86 19.84
N ALA A 434 10.05 1.40 21.05
CA ALA A 434 10.76 2.63 21.38
C ALA A 434 12.27 2.38 21.54
N ASN A 435 12.64 1.16 21.95
CA ASN A 435 14.02 0.73 22.16
C ASN A 435 14.37 -0.49 21.31
N GLY A 436 15.59 -0.52 20.76
CA GLY A 436 16.01 -1.60 19.85
C GLY A 436 16.00 -3.01 20.48
N TYR A 437 16.20 -3.11 21.80
CA TYR A 437 16.13 -4.39 22.51
C TYR A 437 14.71 -4.97 22.57
N GLU A 438 13.67 -4.15 22.48
CA GLU A 438 12.26 -4.60 22.55
C GLU A 438 11.90 -5.48 21.34
N VAL A 439 12.52 -5.22 20.19
CA VAL A 439 12.39 -6.09 18.99
C VAL A 439 13.03 -7.46 19.26
N CYS A 440 14.17 -7.48 19.93
CA CYS A 440 14.87 -8.72 20.28
C CYS A 440 14.06 -9.56 21.28
N TYR A 441 13.40 -8.89 22.23
CA TYR A 441 12.62 -9.54 23.29
C TYR A 441 11.41 -10.33 22.77
N LYS A 442 10.90 -10.04 21.57
CA LYS A 442 9.86 -10.86 20.92
C LYS A 442 10.20 -12.36 20.92
N CYS A 443 11.48 -12.67 20.70
CA CYS A 443 11.96 -14.06 20.60
C CYS A 443 12.95 -14.46 21.70
N HIS A 444 13.56 -13.49 22.38
CA HIS A 444 14.59 -13.75 23.38
C HIS A 444 14.13 -13.53 24.82
N ALA A 445 12.87 -13.13 25.04
CA ALA A 445 12.29 -12.97 26.36
C ALA A 445 11.06 -13.86 26.59
N ALA A 446 10.59 -13.89 27.84
CA ALA A 446 9.33 -14.50 28.29
C ALA A 446 9.14 -15.98 27.92
N THR A 447 8.28 -16.29 26.93
CA THR A 447 7.79 -17.64 26.64
C THR A 447 8.66 -18.40 25.64
N ASN A 448 9.54 -17.72 24.91
CA ASN A 448 10.32 -18.26 23.80
C ASN A 448 11.81 -18.48 24.18
N LEU A 449 12.06 -19.10 25.33
CA LEU A 449 13.39 -19.14 25.93
C LEU A 449 14.31 -20.19 25.29
N GLY A 450 15.53 -19.77 24.96
CA GLY A 450 16.62 -20.66 24.56
C GLY A 450 17.30 -21.32 25.75
N ASN A 451 18.10 -22.37 25.50
CA ASN A 451 19.01 -22.88 26.51
C ASN A 451 20.20 -21.93 26.68
N PRO A 452 20.72 -21.76 27.91
CA PRO A 452 21.91 -20.95 28.12
C PRO A 452 23.09 -21.56 27.36
N ALA A 453 23.90 -20.71 26.74
CA ALA A 453 25.06 -21.13 25.95
C ALA A 453 26.12 -21.85 26.78
N LEU A 454 26.23 -21.53 28.08
CA LEU A 454 27.22 -22.06 29.02
C LEU A 454 26.55 -22.42 30.35
N PRO A 455 27.03 -23.45 31.05
CA PRO A 455 26.46 -23.85 32.33
C PRO A 455 26.90 -22.87 33.43
N ARG A 456 25.92 -22.31 34.15
CA ARG A 456 26.11 -21.25 35.16
C ARG A 456 25.57 -21.66 36.53
N VAL A 457 25.97 -20.94 37.57
CA VAL A 457 25.38 -21.07 38.92
C VAL A 457 23.96 -20.54 38.91
N GLU A 458 23.80 -19.34 38.38
CA GLU A 458 22.50 -18.74 38.13
C GLU A 458 22.13 -18.97 36.67
N VAL A 459 21.07 -19.74 36.44
CA VAL A 459 20.53 -20.00 35.11
C VAL A 459 19.38 -19.04 34.86
N ARG A 460 19.63 -18.05 34.00
CA ARG A 460 18.62 -17.20 33.40
C ARG A 460 18.54 -17.55 31.91
N THR A 461 17.34 -17.57 31.39
CA THR A 461 17.06 -17.85 29.97
C THR A 461 16.19 -16.80 29.33
N ASP A 462 15.56 -15.97 30.16
CA ASP A 462 14.79 -14.80 29.76
C ASP A 462 15.71 -13.58 29.73
N VAL A 463 16.00 -13.10 28.52
CA VAL A 463 16.98 -12.04 28.30
C VAL A 463 16.48 -10.69 28.84
N SER A 464 15.17 -10.44 28.93
CA SER A 464 14.66 -9.21 29.55
C SER A 464 14.98 -9.15 31.04
N VAL A 465 14.88 -10.28 31.75
CA VAL A 465 15.26 -10.40 33.17
C VAL A 465 16.77 -10.32 33.37
N GLU A 466 17.57 -10.65 32.36
CA GLU A 466 19.02 -10.45 32.42
C GLU A 466 19.35 -8.95 32.39
N PHE A 467 18.75 -8.17 31.49
CA PHE A 467 19.11 -6.76 31.34
C PHE A 467 18.27 -5.77 32.15
N ASP A 468 17.20 -6.22 32.80
CA ASP A 468 16.40 -5.41 33.71
C ASP A 468 17.22 -4.90 34.92
N PRO A 469 17.44 -3.57 35.04
CA PRO A 469 18.18 -2.98 36.15
C PRO A 469 17.51 -3.19 37.52
N ALA A 470 16.22 -3.53 37.56
CA ALA A 470 15.48 -3.77 38.80
C ALA A 470 15.73 -5.19 39.37
N THR A 471 16.14 -6.15 38.54
CA THR A 471 16.31 -7.55 38.93
C THR A 471 17.76 -8.07 38.81
N SER A 472 18.65 -7.32 38.17
CA SER A 472 20.07 -7.66 38.01
C SER A 472 21.00 -6.85 38.92
N GLY A 473 21.87 -7.55 39.67
CA GLY A 473 22.90 -6.92 40.51
C GLY A 473 24.12 -6.44 39.71
N GLY A 474 24.36 -7.03 38.55
CA GLY A 474 25.34 -6.58 37.57
C GLY A 474 24.91 -6.98 36.17
N TYR A 475 25.03 -6.06 35.22
CA TYR A 475 24.60 -6.25 33.84
C TYR A 475 25.44 -5.39 32.89
N HIS A 476 25.55 -5.83 31.63
CA HIS A 476 25.98 -4.94 30.55
C HIS A 476 24.86 -3.97 30.18
N PRO A 477 25.15 -2.69 29.89
CA PRO A 477 24.16 -1.62 29.92
C PRO A 477 23.26 -1.56 28.68
N ILE A 478 22.33 -2.50 28.50
CA ILE A 478 21.40 -2.54 27.35
C ILE A 478 20.17 -1.64 27.60
N GLU A 479 19.47 -1.84 28.72
CA GLU A 479 18.26 -1.06 29.03
C GLU A 479 18.56 0.29 29.68
N ALA A 480 19.64 0.35 30.45
CA ALA A 480 20.09 1.54 31.16
C ALA A 480 21.60 1.52 31.37
N ALA A 481 22.17 2.67 31.75
CA ALA A 481 23.56 2.76 32.16
C ALA A 481 23.89 1.77 33.30
N GLY A 482 25.12 1.30 33.34
CA GLY A 482 25.56 0.31 34.32
C GLY A 482 25.59 0.87 35.74
N ALA A 483 25.34 0.02 36.73
CA ALA A 483 25.32 0.42 38.14
C ALA A 483 26.70 0.85 38.71
N ASN A 484 27.80 0.42 38.08
CA ASN A 484 29.15 0.68 38.56
C ASN A 484 29.61 2.11 38.22
N SER A 485 30.01 2.87 39.25
CA SER A 485 30.53 4.23 39.09
C SER A 485 31.95 4.30 38.55
N SER A 486 32.69 3.18 38.51
CA SER A 486 34.06 3.10 38.01
C SER A 486 34.31 1.79 37.29
N VAL A 487 34.70 1.87 36.02
CA VAL A 487 35.14 0.74 35.19
C VAL A 487 36.43 1.14 34.46
N PRO A 488 37.61 1.00 35.11
CA PRO A 488 38.87 1.57 34.63
C PRO A 488 39.43 0.90 33.37
N SER A 489 38.77 -0.15 32.87
CA SER A 489 39.13 -0.81 31.62
C SER A 489 38.42 -0.22 30.41
N LEU A 490 37.39 0.63 30.55
CA LEU A 490 36.68 1.15 29.38
C LEU A 490 37.60 1.96 28.45
N ILE A 491 37.51 1.69 27.14
CA ILE A 491 38.27 2.35 26.07
C ILE A 491 37.36 2.78 24.93
N ASN A 492 37.91 3.37 23.87
CA ASN A 492 37.18 3.69 22.63
C ASN A 492 35.96 4.60 22.83
N GLY A 493 36.00 5.47 23.85
CA GLY A 493 34.91 6.40 24.17
C GLY A 493 33.79 5.81 25.01
N TRP A 494 33.84 4.52 25.36
CA TRP A 494 32.92 3.93 26.33
C TRP A 494 33.14 4.52 27.72
N THR A 495 32.06 4.84 28.41
CA THR A 495 32.07 5.35 29.79
C THR A 495 31.05 4.58 30.64
N THR A 496 31.06 4.80 31.96
CA THR A 496 30.07 4.21 32.86
C THR A 496 28.65 4.71 32.63
N SER A 497 28.48 5.82 31.89
CA SER A 497 27.18 6.36 31.48
C SER A 497 26.72 5.86 30.10
N SER A 498 27.53 5.07 29.40
CA SER A 498 27.15 4.55 28.10
C SER A 498 26.06 3.49 28.21
N VAL A 499 25.15 3.51 27.24
CA VAL A 499 24.20 2.42 26.96
C VAL A 499 24.65 1.76 25.65
N MET A 500 24.58 0.45 25.60
CA MET A 500 24.95 -0.38 24.46
C MET A 500 23.72 -0.97 23.79
N ARG A 501 23.93 -1.55 22.61
CA ARG A 501 22.95 -2.33 21.87
C ARG A 501 23.30 -3.81 21.91
N CYS A 502 22.30 -4.66 21.68
CA CYS A 502 22.54 -6.09 21.51
C CYS A 502 23.56 -6.33 20.38
N GLU A 503 23.44 -5.53 19.31
CA GLU A 503 24.24 -5.58 18.09
C GLU A 503 25.69 -5.09 18.26
N ASP A 504 26.02 -4.43 19.39
CA ASP A 504 27.42 -4.12 19.70
C ASP A 504 28.22 -5.42 19.96
N CYS A 505 27.53 -6.50 20.38
CA CYS A 505 28.10 -7.83 20.54
C CYS A 505 27.60 -8.84 19.50
N HIS A 506 26.30 -8.84 19.19
CA HIS A 506 25.62 -9.77 18.30
C HIS A 506 25.43 -9.18 16.89
N ALA A 507 26.45 -9.30 16.04
CA ALA A 507 26.43 -8.78 14.68
C ALA A 507 27.33 -9.60 13.74
N GLY A 508 27.29 -9.28 12.46
CA GLY A 508 28.15 -9.90 11.45
C GLY A 508 29.65 -9.64 11.68
N ASP A 509 30.46 -10.67 11.47
CA ASP A 509 31.93 -10.64 11.56
C ASP A 509 32.63 -10.06 10.32
N SER A 510 31.85 -9.70 9.29
CA SER A 510 32.32 -9.12 8.01
C SER A 510 32.16 -7.60 7.93
N GLY A 511 31.57 -6.97 8.96
CA GLY A 511 31.23 -5.54 8.97
C GLY A 511 29.83 -5.21 8.45
N VAL A 512 29.06 -6.21 7.99
CA VAL A 512 27.62 -6.06 7.77
C VAL A 512 26.93 -5.86 9.12
N LYS A 513 26.07 -4.84 9.22
CA LYS A 513 25.39 -4.46 10.46
C LYS A 513 24.19 -5.38 10.70
N GLY A 514 23.85 -5.59 11.97
CA GLY A 514 22.73 -6.42 12.39
C GLY A 514 23.08 -7.91 12.56
N PRO A 515 22.23 -8.68 13.25
CA PRO A 515 22.50 -10.04 13.66
C PRO A 515 22.18 -11.08 12.56
N HIS A 516 22.41 -10.77 11.28
CA HIS A 516 22.08 -11.66 10.17
C HIS A 516 22.84 -12.99 10.24
N GLY A 517 24.16 -12.93 10.43
CA GLY A 517 24.98 -14.13 10.65
C GLY A 517 26.46 -13.84 10.89
N SER A 518 27.16 -14.78 11.52
CA SER A 518 28.58 -14.70 11.86
C SER A 518 29.24 -16.07 11.80
N ASN A 519 30.55 -16.11 11.55
CA ASN A 519 31.34 -17.33 11.74
C ASN A 519 31.68 -17.59 13.21
N ASN A 520 31.53 -16.60 14.09
CA ASN A 520 31.71 -16.78 15.53
C ASN A 520 30.41 -17.34 16.15
N PRO A 521 30.51 -18.30 17.12
CA PRO A 521 29.36 -18.82 17.84
C PRO A 521 28.44 -17.75 18.40
N TRP A 522 27.13 -18.01 18.43
CA TRP A 522 26.09 -17.11 18.95
C TRP A 522 25.99 -15.75 18.23
N ILE A 523 26.34 -15.73 16.93
CA ILE A 523 26.28 -14.54 16.07
C ILE A 523 27.15 -13.40 16.62
N LEU A 524 28.32 -13.73 17.17
CA LEU A 524 29.19 -12.71 17.76
C LEU A 524 29.98 -11.95 16.69
N LYS A 525 30.06 -10.63 16.85
CA LYS A 525 30.79 -9.73 15.95
C LYS A 525 32.29 -10.03 15.90
N LYS A 526 32.83 -10.53 17.01
CA LYS A 526 34.24 -10.90 17.16
C LYS A 526 34.38 -12.20 17.95
N THR A 527 35.56 -12.78 17.83
CA THR A 527 35.90 -14.03 18.51
C THR A 527 35.84 -13.88 20.03
N TYR A 528 35.19 -14.86 20.66
CA TYR A 528 35.16 -15.06 22.10
C TYR A 528 35.30 -16.55 22.42
N VAL A 529 36.51 -16.98 22.74
CA VAL A 529 36.78 -18.37 23.08
C VAL A 529 36.40 -18.63 24.54
N THR A 530 35.49 -19.57 24.75
CA THR A 530 34.99 -19.91 26.09
C THR A 530 35.57 -21.22 26.62
N ALA A 531 36.28 -22.02 25.84
CA ALA A 531 36.87 -23.26 26.33
C ALA A 531 37.86 -22.98 27.49
N ASP A 532 37.76 -23.74 28.58
CA ASP A 532 38.70 -23.64 29.71
C ASP A 532 40.12 -24.04 29.28
N ASN A 533 41.14 -23.58 30.01
CA ASN A 533 42.56 -23.75 29.67
C ASN A 533 43.00 -23.07 28.36
N THR A 534 42.21 -22.12 27.85
CA THR A 534 42.56 -21.30 26.69
C THR A 534 43.62 -20.27 27.06
N ALA A 535 44.71 -20.23 26.29
CA ALA A 535 45.73 -19.19 26.48
C ALA A 535 45.14 -17.80 26.20
N GLU A 536 45.37 -16.87 27.11
CA GLU A 536 44.97 -15.47 26.92
C GLU A 536 45.66 -14.88 25.68
N SER A 537 44.88 -14.24 24.81
CA SER A 537 45.39 -13.43 23.73
C SER A 537 44.36 -12.38 23.31
N ALA A 538 44.85 -11.33 22.63
CA ALA A 538 43.98 -10.31 22.05
C ALA A 538 42.97 -10.89 21.03
N ALA A 539 43.32 -12.00 20.37
CA ALA A 539 42.46 -12.67 19.38
C ALA A 539 41.38 -13.53 20.07
N ASN A 540 41.74 -14.29 21.11
CA ASN A 540 40.80 -15.21 21.76
C ASN A 540 39.69 -14.49 22.51
N TYR A 541 39.96 -13.27 23.02
CA TYR A 541 38.99 -12.44 23.76
C TYR A 541 38.73 -11.11 23.04
N ALA A 542 38.81 -11.13 21.71
CA ALA A 542 38.69 -9.93 20.85
C ALA A 542 37.37 -9.18 21.07
N LEU A 543 36.28 -9.90 21.36
CA LEU A 543 34.98 -9.29 21.68
C LEU A 543 35.07 -8.39 22.92
N CYS A 544 35.54 -8.92 24.05
CA CYS A 544 35.66 -8.17 25.30
C CYS A 544 36.63 -6.99 25.15
N TYR A 545 37.72 -7.20 24.40
CA TYR A 545 38.75 -6.18 24.18
C TYR A 545 38.35 -5.06 23.22
N GLU A 546 37.16 -5.11 22.63
CA GLU A 546 36.58 -3.97 21.90
C GLU A 546 36.22 -2.81 22.84
N CYS A 547 35.74 -3.14 24.04
CA CYS A 547 35.30 -2.15 25.03
C CYS A 547 36.21 -2.10 26.26
N HIS A 548 36.92 -3.19 26.58
CA HIS A 548 37.80 -3.28 27.74
C HIS A 548 39.29 -3.35 27.35
N SER A 549 40.10 -2.48 27.93
CA SER A 549 41.55 -2.47 27.78
C SER A 549 42.18 -3.75 28.33
N ARG A 550 42.75 -4.54 27.43
CA ARG A 550 43.61 -5.68 27.78
C ARG A 550 44.73 -5.28 28.75
N ALA A 551 45.35 -4.12 28.56
CA ALA A 551 46.40 -3.63 29.44
C ALA A 551 45.87 -3.33 30.86
N SER A 552 44.67 -2.77 30.98
CA SER A 552 44.05 -2.49 32.28
C SER A 552 43.69 -3.78 33.02
N ILE A 553 43.09 -4.75 32.31
CA ILE A 553 42.71 -6.05 32.86
C ILE A 553 43.95 -6.83 33.33
N LEU A 554 44.96 -6.99 32.47
CA LEU A 554 46.18 -7.72 32.82
C LEU A 554 47.11 -6.93 33.76
N GLY A 555 46.90 -5.63 33.88
CA GLY A 555 47.52 -4.78 34.89
C GLY A 555 46.96 -4.99 36.31
N ASN A 556 45.85 -5.73 36.45
CA ASN A 556 45.12 -5.92 37.71
C ASN A 556 44.50 -4.63 38.25
N ASN A 557 44.14 -3.68 37.38
CA ASN A 557 43.67 -2.35 37.80
C ASN A 557 42.30 -2.37 38.49
N SER A 558 41.43 -3.33 38.16
CA SER A 558 40.08 -3.47 38.71
C SER A 558 39.91 -4.66 39.66
N PHE A 559 40.86 -5.60 39.66
CA PHE A 559 40.80 -6.81 40.48
C PHE A 559 42.21 -7.34 40.69
N LYS A 560 42.60 -7.59 41.95
CA LYS A 560 43.94 -8.10 42.24
C LYS A 560 44.12 -9.51 41.68
N LYS A 561 45.25 -9.77 41.03
CA LYS A 561 45.57 -11.07 40.39
C LYS A 561 44.64 -11.47 39.24
N HIS A 562 43.93 -10.53 38.61
CA HIS A 562 43.21 -10.78 37.38
C HIS A 562 44.08 -11.48 36.31
N SER A 563 45.31 -10.99 36.11
CA SER A 563 46.33 -11.55 35.22
C SER A 563 46.72 -13.00 35.57
N LEU A 564 46.77 -13.33 36.87
CA LEU A 564 47.06 -14.70 37.29
C LEU A 564 45.97 -15.66 36.82
N HIS A 565 44.70 -15.31 37.02
CA HIS A 565 43.60 -16.20 36.64
C HIS A 565 43.46 -16.30 35.11
N ILE A 566 43.52 -15.18 34.39
CA ILE A 566 43.31 -15.18 32.93
C ILE A 566 44.54 -15.73 32.19
N SER A 567 45.74 -15.26 32.51
CA SER A 567 46.95 -15.64 31.76
C SER A 567 47.70 -16.82 32.38
N GLY A 568 47.74 -16.91 33.71
CA GLY A 568 48.44 -17.98 34.44
C GLY A 568 47.65 -19.28 34.48
N GLU A 569 46.45 -19.23 35.06
CA GLU A 569 45.54 -20.38 35.19
C GLU A 569 44.71 -20.62 33.91
N LYS A 570 44.81 -19.73 32.91
CA LYS A 570 44.15 -19.85 31.60
C LYS A 570 42.61 -19.96 31.70
N ALA A 571 42.04 -19.28 32.68
CA ALA A 571 40.60 -19.16 32.83
C ALA A 571 40.06 -18.10 31.87
N PRO A 572 39.21 -18.43 30.88
CA PRO A 572 38.59 -17.43 30.03
C PRO A 572 37.64 -16.54 30.84
N CYS A 573 37.34 -15.34 30.34
CA CYS A 573 36.44 -14.37 30.99
C CYS A 573 35.12 -15.02 31.41
N SER A 574 34.60 -15.90 30.55
CA SER A 574 33.35 -16.65 30.79
C SER A 574 33.36 -17.54 32.03
N VAL A 575 34.51 -17.92 32.59
CA VAL A 575 34.53 -18.75 33.82
C VAL A 575 33.98 -17.99 35.02
N CYS A 576 34.23 -16.68 35.07
CA CYS A 576 33.82 -15.82 36.18
C CYS A 576 32.65 -14.91 35.80
N HIS A 577 32.71 -14.32 34.60
CA HIS A 577 31.77 -13.29 34.17
C HIS A 577 30.69 -13.85 33.25
N ASP A 578 29.44 -13.50 33.54
CA ASP A 578 28.36 -13.58 32.58
C ASP A 578 28.52 -12.50 31.50
N GLY A 579 28.18 -12.86 30.27
CA GLY A 579 28.23 -11.94 29.14
C GLY A 579 27.06 -10.95 29.17
N HIS A 580 25.94 -11.31 29.80
CA HIS A 580 24.76 -10.47 29.89
C HIS A 580 24.61 -9.88 31.28
N ALA A 581 24.32 -10.72 32.27
CA ALA A 581 24.01 -10.29 33.63
C ALA A 581 24.17 -11.35 34.72
N SER A 582 24.12 -10.90 35.96
CA SER A 582 24.11 -11.72 37.17
C SER A 582 23.34 -11.05 38.30
N SER A 583 22.81 -11.84 39.23
CA SER A 583 22.33 -11.36 40.54
C SER A 583 23.44 -10.78 41.41
N GLY A 584 24.69 -11.21 41.20
CA GLY A 584 25.88 -10.68 41.85
C GLY A 584 26.44 -9.41 41.19
N ASN A 585 27.35 -8.73 41.87
CA ASN A 585 28.05 -7.56 41.34
C ASN A 585 29.08 -7.95 40.28
N HIS A 586 29.45 -6.99 39.43
CA HIS A 586 30.51 -7.13 38.42
C HIS A 586 30.32 -8.29 37.43
N LEU A 587 29.08 -8.61 37.09
CA LEU A 587 28.72 -9.71 36.18
C LEU A 587 29.18 -11.10 36.68
N ILE A 588 29.47 -11.27 37.98
CA ILE A 588 30.03 -12.53 38.48
C ILE A 588 28.92 -13.60 38.57
N ASN A 589 29.00 -14.59 37.68
CA ASN A 589 28.17 -15.79 37.66
C ASN A 589 29.05 -16.96 37.20
N PHE A 590 29.53 -17.78 38.15
CA PHE A 590 30.55 -18.77 37.83
C PHE A 590 30.02 -19.88 36.91
N ARG A 591 30.92 -20.38 36.05
CA ARG A 591 30.66 -21.57 35.27
C ARG A 591 30.78 -22.85 36.10
N THR A 592 29.73 -23.66 36.11
CA THR A 592 29.64 -24.85 36.97
C THR A 592 30.40 -26.06 36.41
N ASP A 593 30.84 -26.01 35.16
CA ASP A 593 31.71 -27.04 34.56
C ASP A 593 33.21 -26.83 34.89
N VAL A 594 33.59 -25.65 35.40
CA VAL A 594 34.97 -25.31 35.79
C VAL A 594 35.10 -25.04 37.29
N VAL A 595 34.10 -24.35 37.86
CA VAL A 595 34.06 -23.92 39.25
C VAL A 595 33.10 -24.79 40.04
N SER A 596 33.54 -25.22 41.23
CA SER A 596 32.76 -26.06 42.14
C SER A 596 32.77 -25.50 43.56
N PRO A 597 31.90 -25.99 44.47
CA PRO A 597 31.96 -25.60 45.86
C PRO A 597 33.32 -25.92 46.48
N ASN A 598 33.80 -25.03 47.34
CA ASN A 598 35.03 -25.22 48.11
C ASN A 598 34.88 -26.36 49.14
N SER A 599 35.93 -26.65 49.90
CA SER A 599 35.89 -27.72 50.91
C SER A 599 34.87 -27.49 52.04
N GLN A 600 34.28 -26.29 52.13
CA GLN A 600 33.24 -25.92 53.10
C GLN A 600 31.84 -25.91 52.47
N GLY A 601 31.70 -26.35 51.21
CA GLY A 601 30.43 -26.39 50.49
C GLY A 601 29.96 -25.02 49.97
N LYS A 602 30.83 -24.00 49.96
CA LYS A 602 30.50 -22.65 49.47
C LYS A 602 30.95 -22.44 48.03
N LEU A 603 30.10 -21.79 47.24
CA LEU A 603 30.39 -21.30 45.89
C LEU A 603 29.82 -19.89 45.77
N GLU A 604 30.62 -18.89 46.12
CA GLU A 604 30.20 -17.48 46.14
C GLU A 604 31.40 -16.53 45.99
N PHE A 605 31.12 -15.36 45.43
CA PHE A 605 31.99 -14.18 45.52
C PHE A 605 31.29 -13.14 46.37
N ILE A 606 31.99 -12.61 47.37
CA ILE A 606 31.50 -11.55 48.26
C ILE A 606 32.26 -10.28 47.90
N ASP A 607 31.55 -9.32 47.29
CA ASP A 607 32.06 -7.97 47.06
C ASP A 607 32.17 -7.23 48.41
N ASP A 608 33.27 -6.53 48.63
CA ASP A 608 33.52 -5.75 49.85
C ASP A 608 33.02 -4.30 49.77
N GLY A 609 32.43 -3.90 48.65
CA GLY A 609 31.77 -2.61 48.45
C GLY A 609 32.70 -1.49 47.95
N ASN A 610 34.00 -1.76 47.75
CA ASN A 610 34.93 -0.78 47.18
C ASN A 610 35.10 -0.93 45.65
N GLY A 611 34.39 -1.87 45.02
CA GLY A 611 34.33 -2.07 43.56
C GLY A 611 35.61 -2.60 42.91
N MET A 612 36.64 -2.94 43.70
CA MET A 612 37.92 -3.46 43.21
C MET A 612 38.48 -4.63 44.05
N HIS A 613 37.72 -5.05 45.06
CA HIS A 613 38.15 -6.04 46.04
C HIS A 613 37.00 -6.99 46.37
N GLY A 614 37.33 -8.21 46.73
CA GLY A 614 36.32 -9.16 47.17
C GLY A 614 36.90 -10.48 47.66
N THR A 615 36.01 -11.31 48.18
CA THR A 615 36.35 -12.56 48.84
C THR A 615 35.73 -13.73 48.10
N CYS A 616 36.56 -14.64 47.59
CA CYS A 616 36.10 -15.86 46.93
C CYS A 616 36.00 -17.03 47.92
N ASN A 617 34.86 -17.72 47.89
CA ASN A 617 34.64 -19.03 48.50
C ASN A 617 34.23 -20.03 47.42
N LEU A 618 35.20 -20.72 46.81
CA LEU A 618 34.98 -21.63 45.68
C LEU A 618 36.18 -22.57 45.48
N ARG A 619 36.04 -23.58 44.63
CA ARG A 619 37.14 -24.39 44.13
C ARG A 619 37.25 -24.24 42.60
N CYS A 620 38.44 -23.87 42.12
CA CYS A 620 38.73 -23.68 40.70
C CYS A 620 40.14 -24.20 40.39
N HIS A 621 40.32 -24.91 39.27
CA HIS A 621 41.60 -25.51 38.84
C HIS A 621 42.35 -26.26 39.96
N GLY A 622 41.60 -27.00 40.79
CA GLY A 622 42.16 -27.77 41.91
C GLY A 622 42.60 -26.93 43.12
N LYS A 623 42.49 -25.60 43.08
CA LYS A 623 42.75 -24.70 44.20
C LYS A 623 41.48 -24.48 45.02
N ASP A 624 41.63 -24.58 46.33
CA ASP A 624 40.54 -24.40 47.30
C ASP A 624 40.59 -22.98 47.91
N HIS A 625 39.62 -22.14 47.56
CA HIS A 625 39.50 -20.76 48.00
C HIS A 625 38.54 -20.71 49.20
N ARG A 626 39.09 -20.42 50.38
CA ARG A 626 38.35 -20.31 51.65
C ARG A 626 38.58 -18.93 52.22
N GLY A 627 37.63 -18.02 52.01
CA GLY A 627 37.76 -16.62 52.41
C GLY A 627 38.97 -15.94 51.76
N LYS A 628 39.31 -16.28 50.50
CA LYS A 628 40.47 -15.70 49.83
C LYS A 628 40.11 -14.29 49.35
N SER A 629 40.73 -13.29 49.97
CA SER A 629 40.62 -11.89 49.55
C SER A 629 41.53 -11.60 48.35
N TYR A 630 40.98 -10.85 47.42
CA TYR A 630 41.63 -10.32 46.23
C TYR A 630 41.58 -8.81 46.29
#